data_AF-A0A968X3J4-F1
#
_entry.id   AF-A0A968X3J4-F1
#
_cell.length_a   1.000
_cell.length_b   1.000
_cell.length_c   1.000
_cell.angle_alpha   90.00
_cell.angle_beta   90.00
_cell.angle_gamma   90.00
#
_symmetry.space_group_name_H-M   'P 1'
#
loop_
_entity.id
_entity.type
_entity.pdbx_description
1 polymer ?
#
loop_
_entity_poly.entity_id
_entity_poly.type
_entity_poly.pdbx_seq_one_letter_code
_entity_poly.pdbx_strand_id
1 'polypeptide(L)'
;MVDPAQYESLVLRLLRDDGAVVYLNGVEIFRSNMPENTINYTTRASSGQSGLAQTVRYPAEVPAVLLIAGVNVLAVEVHQASAASSDLRFDLELVGERPIALLPDALPDTTRFAVIGDFGSQAQPAQDVARRVRSWQPELIATTGDNNYDIGSEVTIDHNVGFFYHSFIHPYTGQYGAGAGANRFFPTLGNHDWASEDEVEPYLDYFALPGNERYYEFVRGPRAFFYAG
;
A
#
# COMPACT_ATOMS: atom_id res chain seq x y z
N MET A 1 11.72 0.90 24.94
CA MET A 1 11.56 2.35 24.69
C MET A 1 11.54 2.55 23.18
N VAL A 2 10.69 3.43 22.66
CA VAL A 2 10.58 3.69 21.22
C VAL A 2 11.72 4.62 20.81
N ASP A 3 12.41 4.28 19.73
CA ASP A 3 13.48 5.09 19.13
C ASP A 3 12.88 6.03 18.06
N PRO A 4 13.00 7.36 18.19
CA PRO A 4 12.56 8.34 17.20
C PRO A 4 13.05 8.09 15.79
N ALA A 5 14.26 7.51 15.64
CA ALA A 5 14.85 7.21 14.35
C ALA A 5 14.00 6.21 13.54
N GLN A 6 13.04 5.53 14.17
CA GLN A 6 12.10 4.61 13.51
C GLN A 6 11.04 5.31 12.66
N TYR A 7 10.90 6.64 12.73
CA TYR A 7 9.87 7.40 12.04
C TYR A 7 10.47 8.38 11.04
N GLU A 8 9.90 8.44 9.83
CA GLU A 8 10.31 9.34 8.75
C GLU A 8 9.53 10.66 8.83
N SER A 9 8.22 10.53 9.04
CA SER A 9 7.28 11.63 9.19
C SER A 9 6.23 11.27 10.24
N LEU A 10 5.52 12.28 10.71
CA LEU A 10 4.28 12.11 11.47
C LEU A 10 3.15 12.81 10.72
N VAL A 11 1.97 12.22 10.71
CA VAL A 11 0.76 12.84 10.17
C VAL A 11 -0.20 13.12 11.32
N LEU A 12 -0.45 14.40 11.56
CA LEU A 12 -1.43 14.88 12.52
C LEU A 12 -2.77 15.08 11.81
N ARG A 13 -3.88 14.74 12.47
CA ARG A 13 -5.24 15.08 12.03
C ARG A 13 -6.02 15.64 13.21
N LEU A 14 -6.40 16.92 13.11
CA LEU A 14 -7.09 17.64 14.16
C LEU A 14 -8.54 17.93 13.78
N LEU A 15 -9.49 17.48 14.59
CA LEU A 15 -10.85 17.99 14.63
C LEU A 15 -10.96 18.98 15.78
N ARG A 16 -11.53 20.16 15.53
CA ARG A 16 -11.74 21.17 16.56
C ARG A 16 -13.00 21.96 16.25
N ASP A 17 -13.55 22.60 17.28
CA ASP A 17 -14.64 23.55 17.13
C ASP A 17 -14.16 24.90 16.56
N ASP A 18 -13.66 25.81 17.40
CA ASP A 18 -13.33 27.19 17.01
C ASP A 18 -11.86 27.42 16.63
N GLY A 19 -10.91 27.12 17.49
CA GLY A 19 -9.48 27.33 17.26
C GLY A 19 -8.64 26.32 18.02
N ALA A 20 -7.47 25.96 17.51
CA ALA A 20 -6.55 25.11 18.25
C ALA A 20 -5.09 25.26 17.81
N VAL A 21 -4.19 25.03 18.77
CA VAL A 21 -2.74 24.95 18.58
C VAL A 21 -2.23 23.64 19.16
N VAL A 22 -1.40 22.93 18.41
CA VAL A 22 -0.83 21.65 18.81
C VAL A 22 0.67 21.80 19.00
N TYR A 23 1.18 21.19 20.07
CA TYR A 23 2.58 21.21 20.46
C TYR A 23 3.11 19.78 20.62
N LEU A 24 4.30 19.52 20.08
CA LEU A 24 5.08 18.31 20.36
C LEU A 24 6.34 18.70 21.11
N ASN A 25 6.52 18.15 22.31
CA ASN A 25 7.66 18.44 23.19
C ASN A 25 7.88 19.95 23.42
N GLY A 26 6.78 20.72 23.48
CA GLY A 26 6.80 22.17 23.66
C GLY A 26 7.03 23.00 22.39
N VAL A 27 7.25 22.36 21.24
CA VAL A 27 7.36 23.02 19.93
C VAL A 27 5.98 23.05 19.27
N GLU A 28 5.55 24.23 18.81
CA GLU A 28 4.31 24.35 18.03
C GLU A 28 4.47 23.64 16.68
N ILE A 29 3.63 22.63 16.41
CA ILE A 29 3.67 21.82 15.19
C ILE A 29 2.52 22.11 14.25
N PHE A 30 1.40 22.63 14.77
CA PHE A 30 0.23 22.93 13.97
C PHE A 30 -0.66 23.98 14.63
N ARG A 31 -1.22 24.87 13.80
CA ARG A 31 -2.12 25.93 14.21
C ARG A 31 -3.31 25.97 13.25
N SER A 32 -4.53 25.91 13.78
CA SER A 32 -5.75 25.96 12.99
C SER A 32 -6.69 27.05 13.50
N ASN A 33 -7.10 27.99 12.63
CA ASN A 33 -7.97 29.15 12.91
C ASN A 33 -7.58 29.94 14.17
N MET A 34 -6.29 30.10 14.40
CA MET A 34 -5.75 30.99 15.42
C MET A 34 -5.04 32.16 14.73
N PRO A 35 -4.94 33.33 15.37
CA PRO A 35 -4.17 34.44 14.82
C PRO A 35 -2.68 34.07 14.69
N GLU A 36 -1.91 34.79 13.87
CA GLU A 36 -0.48 34.51 13.66
C GLU A 36 0.44 34.98 14.80
N ASN A 37 -0.09 35.74 15.76
CA ASN A 37 0.70 36.26 16.89
C ASN A 37 1.03 35.16 17.92
N THR A 38 1.76 35.56 18.97
CA THR A 38 2.00 34.70 20.14
C THR A 38 0.68 34.33 20.79
N ILE A 39 0.45 33.03 20.92
CA ILE A 39 -0.76 32.47 21.54
C ILE A 39 -0.54 32.35 23.05
N ASN A 40 -1.57 32.67 23.82
CA ASN A 40 -1.67 32.38 25.25
C ASN A 40 -3.11 31.96 25.57
N TYR A 41 -3.37 31.53 26.81
CA TYR A 41 -4.67 31.03 27.24
C TYR A 41 -5.85 32.03 27.10
N THR A 42 -5.58 33.32 26.90
CA THR A 42 -6.59 34.36 26.65
C THR A 42 -6.78 34.69 25.17
N THR A 43 -5.89 34.23 24.29
CA THR A 43 -6.00 34.43 22.85
C THR A 43 -7.23 33.69 22.32
N ARG A 44 -8.01 34.36 21.47
CA ARG A 44 -9.22 33.78 20.87
C ARG A 44 -8.93 33.19 19.51
N ALA A 45 -9.78 32.25 19.09
CA ALA A 45 -9.82 31.80 17.70
C ALA A 45 -10.18 32.96 16.76
N SER A 46 -9.68 32.93 15.52
CA SER A 46 -9.87 34.01 14.55
C SER A 46 -11.33 34.16 14.11
N SER A 47 -12.12 33.09 14.18
CA SER A 47 -13.54 33.07 13.84
C SER A 47 -14.26 31.91 14.53
N GLY A 48 -15.57 32.04 14.78
CA GLY A 48 -16.39 30.93 15.25
C GLY A 48 -16.73 29.97 14.13
N GLN A 49 -16.82 28.66 14.41
CA GLN A 49 -17.18 27.65 13.43
C GLN A 49 -18.56 27.06 13.68
N SER A 50 -19.22 26.58 12.62
CA SER A 50 -20.50 25.88 12.73
C SER A 50 -20.70 24.92 11.56
N GLY A 51 -21.67 24.00 11.69
CA GLY A 51 -22.03 23.08 10.62
C GLY A 51 -20.90 22.13 10.23
N LEU A 52 -20.65 21.96 8.93
CA LEU A 52 -19.69 20.97 8.41
C LEU A 52 -18.25 21.23 8.86
N ALA A 53 -17.87 22.47 9.13
CA ALA A 53 -16.52 22.80 9.60
C ALA A 53 -16.17 22.11 10.93
N GLN A 54 -17.17 21.83 11.78
CA GLN A 54 -17.01 21.09 13.05
C GLN A 54 -16.93 19.55 12.86
N THR A 55 -16.87 19.06 11.62
CA THR A 55 -16.73 17.62 11.27
C THR A 55 -15.47 17.31 10.46
N VAL A 56 -14.75 18.34 10.02
CA VAL A 56 -13.55 18.21 9.18
C VAL A 56 -12.32 18.00 10.04
N ARG A 57 -11.54 16.95 9.74
CA ARG A 57 -10.19 16.78 10.29
C ARG A 57 -9.19 17.53 9.41
N TYR A 58 -8.42 18.43 10.02
CA TYR A 58 -7.37 19.21 9.38
C TYR A 58 -6.05 18.46 9.48
N PRO A 59 -5.47 17.98 8.37
CA PRO A 59 -4.21 17.26 8.39
C PRO A 59 -3.01 18.21 8.43
N ALA A 60 -1.91 17.77 9.05
CA ALA A 60 -0.61 18.43 8.98
C ALA A 60 0.52 17.40 9.02
N GLU A 61 1.54 17.62 8.19
CA GLU A 61 2.79 16.87 8.28
C GLU A 61 3.65 17.47 9.40
N VAL A 62 4.17 16.61 10.26
CA VAL A 62 4.99 16.97 11.40
C VAL A 62 6.35 16.28 11.24
N PRO A 63 7.46 17.03 11.20
CA PRO A 63 8.79 16.44 11.09
C PRO A 63 9.09 15.48 12.25
N ALA A 64 9.48 14.23 11.94
CA ALA A 64 9.81 13.24 12.96
C ALA A 64 11.04 13.62 13.80
N VAL A 65 11.87 14.56 13.33
CA VAL A 65 13.02 15.12 14.06
C VAL A 65 12.63 15.81 15.38
N LEU A 66 11.35 16.15 15.56
CA LEU A 66 10.83 16.71 16.81
C LEU A 66 10.60 15.66 17.90
N LEU A 67 10.65 14.36 17.56
CA LEU A 67 10.57 13.28 18.53
C LEU A 67 11.88 13.12 19.31
N ILE A 68 11.77 12.86 20.61
CA ILE A 68 12.88 12.54 21.50
C ILE A 68 12.86 11.08 21.91
N ALA A 69 14.03 10.53 22.23
CA ALA A 69 14.12 9.17 22.75
C ALA A 69 13.36 9.05 24.07
N GLY A 70 12.48 8.05 24.18
CA GLY A 70 11.64 7.85 25.35
C GLY A 70 10.26 8.52 25.22
N VAL A 71 9.86 9.28 26.24
CA VAL A 71 8.49 9.83 26.35
C VAL A 71 8.40 11.14 25.56
N ASN A 72 7.46 11.18 24.62
CA ASN A 72 7.09 12.39 23.88
C ASN A 72 5.78 12.95 24.43
N VAL A 73 5.68 14.26 24.53
CA VAL A 73 4.48 14.95 25.04
C VAL A 73 3.80 15.68 23.89
N LEU A 74 2.57 15.26 23.59
CA LEU A 74 1.68 15.95 22.66
C LEU A 74 0.67 16.76 23.47
N ALA A 75 0.66 18.06 23.30
CA ALA A 75 -0.24 18.99 23.99
C ALA A 75 -1.08 19.77 22.99
N VAL A 76 -2.32 20.08 23.36
CA VAL A 76 -3.24 20.88 22.54
C VAL A 76 -3.87 21.98 23.39
N GLU A 77 -3.86 23.20 22.87
CA GLU A 77 -4.66 24.32 23.36
C GLU A 77 -5.88 24.48 22.44
N VAL A 78 -7.10 24.40 23.00
CA VAL A 78 -8.34 24.66 22.26
C VAL A 78 -8.86 26.03 22.68
N HIS A 79 -9.18 26.86 21.70
CA HIS A 79 -9.60 28.24 21.90
C HIS A 79 -10.98 28.47 21.30
N GLN A 80 -11.80 29.22 22.02
CA GLN A 80 -13.11 29.66 21.56
C GLN A 80 -12.99 31.05 20.90
N ALA A 81 -13.81 31.32 19.89
CA ALA A 81 -13.91 32.64 19.26
C ALA A 81 -14.74 33.61 20.12
N SER A 82 -15.64 33.08 20.96
CA SER A 82 -16.48 33.84 21.88
C SER A 82 -16.52 33.21 23.26
N ALA A 83 -16.49 34.03 24.31
CA ALA A 83 -16.68 33.58 25.69
C ALA A 83 -18.10 33.08 25.99
N ALA A 84 -19.05 33.33 25.08
CA ALA A 84 -20.42 32.83 25.17
C ALA A 84 -20.64 31.50 24.43
N SER A 85 -19.58 30.90 23.86
CA SER A 85 -19.69 29.57 23.25
C SER A 85 -20.08 28.53 24.31
N SER A 86 -20.95 27.60 23.93
CA SER A 86 -21.54 26.62 24.85
C SER A 86 -21.11 25.18 24.55
N ASP A 87 -20.43 24.96 23.43
CA ASP A 87 -19.95 23.65 22.98
C ASP A 87 -18.42 23.61 22.85
N LEU A 88 -17.91 22.38 22.91
CA LEU A 88 -16.51 22.06 22.70
C LEU A 88 -16.45 20.74 21.96
N ARG A 89 -15.75 20.73 20.83
CA ARG A 89 -15.43 19.52 20.08
C ARG A 89 -13.94 19.47 19.84
N PHE A 90 -13.36 18.31 20.14
CA PHE A 90 -11.95 18.05 19.95
C PHE A 90 -11.75 16.56 19.68
N ASP A 91 -10.97 16.28 18.65
CA ASP A 91 -10.40 14.96 18.41
C ASP A 91 -9.03 15.14 17.72
N LEU A 92 -8.09 14.25 18.03
CA LEU A 92 -6.73 14.33 17.52
C LEU A 92 -6.20 12.94 17.25
N GLU A 93 -5.67 12.77 16.05
CA GLU A 93 -4.88 11.61 15.65
C GLU A 93 -3.45 12.07 15.32
N LEU A 94 -2.47 11.30 15.77
CA LEU A 94 -1.09 11.44 15.34
C LEU A 94 -0.58 10.06 14.93
N VAL A 95 -0.30 9.89 13.65
CA VAL A 95 0.22 8.64 13.09
C VAL A 95 1.69 8.83 12.79
N GLY A 96 2.53 7.91 13.27
CA GLY A 96 3.93 7.87 12.87
C GLY A 96 4.12 7.00 11.64
N GLU A 97 4.67 7.57 10.58
CA GLU A 97 5.06 6.83 9.38
C GLU A 97 6.51 6.37 9.56
N ARG A 98 6.72 5.07 9.40
CA ARG A 98 8.06 4.48 9.51
C ARG A 98 8.67 4.38 8.11
N PRO A 99 9.99 4.63 7.96
CA PRO A 99 10.68 4.16 6.77
C PRO A 99 10.47 2.64 6.68
N ILE A 100 10.21 2.15 5.48
CA ILE A 100 9.98 0.72 5.18
C ILE A 100 11.14 -0.17 5.70
N ALA A 101 12.31 0.42 6.00
CA ALA A 101 13.55 -0.26 6.36
C ALA A 101 13.82 -0.51 7.88
N LEU A 102 12.93 -0.15 8.82
CA LEU A 102 13.25 -0.22 10.28
C LEU A 102 12.44 -1.25 11.10
N LEU A 103 11.86 -2.26 10.44
CA LEU A 103 11.45 -3.48 11.15
C LEU A 103 12.72 -4.32 11.44
N PRO A 104 12.92 -4.86 12.66
CA PRO A 104 14.17 -5.54 13.03
C PRO A 104 14.54 -6.81 12.21
N ASP A 105 13.69 -7.21 11.26
CA ASP A 105 13.92 -8.31 10.30
C ASP A 105 13.96 -7.84 8.83
N ALA A 106 14.07 -6.53 8.57
CA ALA A 106 14.19 -6.00 7.22
C ALA A 106 15.62 -6.20 6.65
N LEU A 107 15.86 -7.33 5.98
CA LEU A 107 16.83 -7.37 4.87
C LEU A 107 16.48 -6.25 3.87
N PRO A 108 17.41 -5.66 3.11
CA PRO A 108 17.16 -4.40 2.38
C PRO A 108 16.00 -4.58 1.37
N ASP A 109 14.83 -3.98 1.62
CA ASP A 109 13.53 -4.53 1.19
C ASP A 109 12.72 -3.65 0.21
N THR A 110 13.33 -3.16 -0.88
CA THR A 110 12.50 -2.68 -2.01
C THR A 110 11.90 -3.90 -2.69
N THR A 111 10.74 -4.38 -2.23
CA THR A 111 9.98 -5.38 -3.00
C THR A 111 9.44 -4.74 -4.25
N ARG A 112 10.04 -5.11 -5.38
CA ARG A 112 9.48 -4.80 -6.69
C ARG A 112 8.68 -5.98 -7.18
N PHE A 113 7.37 -5.81 -7.31
CA PHE A 113 6.52 -6.75 -8.01
C PHE A 113 6.01 -6.13 -9.30
N ALA A 114 5.77 -6.95 -10.31
CA ALA A 114 5.12 -6.53 -11.55
C ALA A 114 3.68 -7.05 -11.58
N VAL A 115 2.78 -6.25 -12.14
CA VAL A 115 1.39 -6.65 -12.42
C VAL A 115 1.16 -6.49 -13.92
N ILE A 116 0.69 -7.55 -14.57
CA ILE A 116 0.42 -7.60 -16.02
C ILE A 116 -0.92 -8.29 -16.29
N GLY A 117 -1.51 -8.07 -17.45
CA GLY A 117 -2.74 -8.74 -17.88
C GLY A 117 -2.79 -8.83 -19.40
N ASP A 118 -3.72 -9.62 -19.93
CA ASP A 118 -4.07 -9.63 -21.36
C ASP A 118 -2.87 -9.89 -22.28
N PHE A 119 -1.88 -10.64 -21.80
CA PHE A 119 -0.64 -10.87 -22.53
C PHE A 119 -0.63 -12.18 -23.30
N GLY A 120 -1.63 -13.06 -23.11
CA GLY A 120 -1.59 -14.50 -23.35
C GLY A 120 -1.35 -15.02 -24.77
N SER A 121 -0.61 -14.30 -25.61
CA SER A 121 -0.07 -14.74 -26.89
C SER A 121 1.42 -14.39 -26.98
N GLN A 122 2.16 -15.01 -27.88
CA GLN A 122 3.55 -14.61 -28.18
C GLN A 122 3.67 -13.43 -29.16
N ALA A 123 2.61 -12.65 -29.37
CA ALA A 123 2.66 -11.50 -30.27
C ALA A 123 3.70 -10.46 -29.81
N GLN A 124 4.20 -9.65 -30.75
CA GLN A 124 5.24 -8.66 -30.48
C GLN A 124 4.94 -7.76 -29.26
N PRO A 125 3.69 -7.27 -29.03
CA PRO A 125 3.37 -6.49 -27.85
C PRO A 125 3.64 -7.24 -26.53
N ALA A 126 3.28 -8.52 -26.44
CA ALA A 126 3.54 -9.34 -25.27
C ALA A 126 5.05 -9.55 -25.04
N GLN A 127 5.82 -9.73 -26.12
CA GLN A 127 7.28 -9.81 -26.03
C GLN A 127 7.92 -8.49 -25.55
N ASP A 128 7.40 -7.34 -25.99
CA ASP A 128 7.85 -6.02 -25.57
C ASP A 128 7.57 -5.79 -24.07
N VAL A 129 6.38 -6.15 -23.62
CA VAL A 129 5.98 -6.10 -22.20
C VAL A 129 6.85 -7.04 -21.37
N ALA A 130 7.01 -8.30 -21.77
CA ALA A 130 7.84 -9.26 -21.04
C ALA A 130 9.29 -8.79 -20.90
N ARG A 131 9.87 -8.18 -21.95
CA ARG A 131 11.22 -7.57 -21.88
C ARG A 131 11.27 -6.41 -20.89
N ARG A 132 10.25 -5.56 -20.87
CA ARG A 132 10.14 -4.44 -19.92
C ARG A 132 9.96 -4.92 -18.48
N VAL A 133 9.10 -5.91 -18.24
CA VAL A 133 8.91 -6.52 -16.93
C VAL A 133 10.21 -7.13 -16.43
N ARG A 134 10.92 -7.89 -17.26
CA ARG A 134 12.21 -8.48 -16.89
C ARG A 134 13.27 -7.41 -16.57
N SER A 135 13.29 -6.28 -17.27
CA SER A 135 14.27 -5.21 -17.00
C SER A 135 14.07 -4.51 -15.65
N TRP A 136 12.87 -4.60 -15.08
CA TRP A 136 12.60 -4.12 -13.73
C TRP A 136 13.20 -5.02 -12.64
N GLN A 137 13.59 -6.25 -12.99
CA GLN A 137 14.06 -7.28 -12.07
C GLN A 137 13.10 -7.50 -10.89
N PRO A 138 11.80 -7.82 -11.15
CA PRO A 138 10.84 -8.02 -10.08
C PRO A 138 11.18 -9.27 -9.26
N GLU A 139 10.81 -9.25 -7.99
CA GLU A 139 10.87 -10.41 -7.11
C GLU A 139 9.73 -11.39 -7.37
N LEU A 140 8.58 -10.86 -7.78
CA LEU A 140 7.41 -11.64 -8.18
C LEU A 140 6.62 -10.93 -9.27
N ILE A 141 5.87 -11.72 -10.04
CA ILE A 141 4.94 -11.25 -11.05
C ILE A 141 3.55 -11.76 -10.68
N ALA A 142 2.57 -10.88 -10.77
CA ALA A 142 1.18 -11.23 -10.66
C ALA A 142 0.41 -10.85 -11.92
N THR A 143 -0.71 -11.52 -12.16
CA THR A 143 -1.53 -11.23 -13.33
C THR A 143 -2.97 -10.87 -12.98
N THR A 144 -3.62 -10.10 -13.86
CA THR A 144 -5.02 -9.68 -13.73
C THR A 144 -5.98 -10.47 -14.63
N GLY A 145 -5.54 -11.62 -15.17
CA GLY A 145 -6.33 -12.44 -16.09
C GLY A 145 -5.78 -12.51 -17.51
N ASP A 146 -6.39 -13.41 -18.29
CA ASP A 146 -6.13 -13.63 -19.71
C ASP A 146 -4.65 -13.97 -19.99
N ASN A 147 -4.22 -15.02 -19.30
CA ASN A 147 -2.84 -15.50 -19.32
C ASN A 147 -2.55 -16.37 -20.55
N ASN A 148 -3.59 -16.98 -21.12
CA ASN A 148 -3.46 -17.96 -22.19
C ASN A 148 -4.57 -17.83 -23.24
N TYR A 149 -4.35 -17.01 -24.26
CA TYR A 149 -5.23 -16.88 -25.42
C TYR A 149 -5.05 -18.06 -26.41
N ASP A 150 -6.04 -18.37 -27.24
CA ASP A 150 -7.37 -17.71 -27.30
C ASP A 150 -8.37 -18.30 -26.32
N ILE A 151 -8.16 -19.54 -25.88
CA ILE A 151 -9.17 -20.31 -25.14
C ILE A 151 -8.63 -20.99 -23.88
N GLY A 152 -7.45 -20.64 -23.39
CA GLY A 152 -6.96 -21.24 -22.14
C GLY A 152 -6.50 -22.70 -22.27
N SER A 153 -6.21 -23.19 -23.47
CA SER A 153 -5.86 -24.61 -23.72
C SER A 153 -4.52 -25.05 -23.12
N GLU A 154 -4.45 -26.32 -22.70
CA GLU A 154 -3.23 -27.01 -22.27
C GLU A 154 -2.11 -26.98 -23.33
N VAL A 155 -2.49 -26.97 -24.62
CA VAL A 155 -1.55 -26.98 -25.75
C VAL A 155 -0.76 -25.67 -25.82
N THR A 156 -1.39 -24.56 -25.40
CA THR A 156 -0.84 -23.22 -25.57
C THR A 156 -0.28 -22.63 -24.28
N ILE A 157 -0.63 -23.16 -23.11
CA ILE A 157 -0.30 -22.49 -21.83
C ILE A 157 1.20 -22.38 -21.57
N ASP A 158 2.00 -23.43 -21.84
CA ASP A 158 3.46 -23.35 -21.72
C ASP A 158 4.05 -22.40 -22.76
N HIS A 159 3.51 -22.43 -23.98
CA HIS A 159 3.93 -21.55 -25.05
C HIS A 159 3.67 -20.07 -24.72
N ASN A 160 2.50 -19.74 -24.16
CA ASN A 160 2.10 -18.37 -23.91
C ASN A 160 2.63 -17.83 -22.58
N VAL A 161 2.79 -18.67 -21.55
CA VAL A 161 3.27 -18.27 -20.22
C VAL A 161 4.74 -18.65 -20.01
N GLY A 162 5.07 -19.92 -20.20
CA GLY A 162 6.42 -20.48 -19.96
C GLY A 162 7.49 -19.75 -20.76
N PHE A 163 7.25 -19.46 -22.04
CA PHE A 163 8.18 -18.71 -22.90
C PHE A 163 8.67 -17.39 -22.28
N PHE A 164 7.78 -16.66 -21.58
CA PHE A 164 8.09 -15.38 -20.95
C PHE A 164 8.47 -15.48 -19.47
N TYR A 165 7.89 -16.41 -18.73
CA TYR A 165 7.90 -16.35 -17.27
C TYR A 165 8.31 -17.66 -16.60
N HIS A 166 8.79 -18.67 -17.33
CA HIS A 166 9.24 -19.95 -16.73
C HIS A 166 10.19 -19.77 -15.54
N SER A 167 11.11 -18.82 -15.62
CA SER A 167 12.09 -18.54 -14.55
C SER A 167 11.47 -17.98 -13.25
N PHE A 168 10.17 -17.66 -13.25
CA PHE A 168 9.39 -17.24 -12.08
C PHE A 168 8.46 -18.35 -11.57
N ILE A 169 8.23 -19.42 -12.32
CA ILE A 169 7.25 -20.46 -11.99
C ILE A 169 7.91 -21.59 -11.20
N HIS A 170 7.23 -22.08 -10.16
CA HIS A 170 7.65 -23.28 -9.44
C HIS A 170 6.45 -24.08 -8.92
N PRO A 171 6.45 -25.42 -9.08
CA PRO A 171 7.36 -26.16 -9.96
C PRO A 171 7.10 -25.78 -11.43
N TYR A 172 8.13 -25.78 -12.27
CA TYR A 172 7.97 -25.58 -13.72
C TYR A 172 8.40 -26.86 -14.44
N THR A 173 7.49 -27.39 -15.27
CA THR A 173 7.64 -28.66 -16.00
C THR A 173 7.66 -28.47 -17.52
N GLY A 174 7.56 -27.24 -18.00
CA GLY A 174 7.53 -26.91 -19.43
C GLY A 174 8.90 -26.91 -20.10
N GLN A 175 8.95 -26.46 -21.36
CA GLN A 175 10.09 -26.69 -22.25
C GLN A 175 11.13 -25.56 -22.32
N TYR A 176 10.86 -24.38 -21.73
CA TYR A 176 11.66 -23.17 -21.97
C TYR A 176 12.88 -23.00 -21.05
N GLY A 177 13.17 -24.01 -20.23
CA GLY A 177 14.37 -24.05 -19.38
C GLY A 177 14.03 -24.34 -17.93
N ALA A 178 14.96 -24.03 -17.02
CA ALA A 178 14.74 -24.24 -15.60
C ALA A 178 13.65 -23.29 -15.05
N GLY A 179 12.85 -23.81 -14.12
CA GLY A 179 11.93 -23.02 -13.31
C GLY A 179 12.63 -22.19 -12.23
N ALA A 180 11.83 -21.51 -11.42
CA ALA A 180 12.29 -20.92 -10.18
C ALA A 180 12.51 -21.99 -9.09
N GLY A 181 13.35 -21.68 -8.09
CA GLY A 181 13.52 -22.52 -6.89
C GLY A 181 12.36 -22.42 -5.89
N ALA A 182 11.49 -21.41 -6.05
CA ALA A 182 10.26 -21.20 -5.29
C ALA A 182 9.30 -20.37 -6.15
N ASN A 183 7.99 -20.47 -5.90
CA ASN A 183 7.03 -19.83 -6.81
C ASN A 183 7.11 -18.29 -6.71
N ARG A 184 7.18 -17.63 -7.85
CA ARG A 184 7.30 -16.17 -8.01
C ARG A 184 6.34 -15.65 -9.10
N PHE A 185 5.47 -16.49 -9.63
CA PHE A 185 4.46 -16.14 -10.61
C PHE A 185 3.08 -16.47 -10.03
N PHE A 186 2.23 -15.45 -9.88
CA PHE A 186 0.94 -15.54 -9.19
C PHE A 186 -0.16 -15.03 -10.12
N PRO A 187 -0.65 -15.88 -11.04
CA PRO A 187 -1.64 -15.48 -12.01
C PRO A 187 -3.05 -15.44 -11.41
N THR A 188 -3.91 -14.61 -11.97
CA THR A 188 -5.36 -14.64 -11.74
C THR A 188 -6.04 -15.16 -13.00
N LEU A 189 -7.14 -15.90 -12.88
CA LEU A 189 -7.94 -16.33 -14.02
C LEU A 189 -8.66 -15.15 -14.68
N GLY A 190 -8.61 -15.04 -16.01
CA GLY A 190 -9.47 -14.18 -16.82
C GLY A 190 -10.43 -14.99 -17.68
N ASN A 191 -11.34 -14.34 -18.41
CA ASN A 191 -12.37 -15.04 -19.17
C ASN A 191 -11.80 -15.94 -20.28
N HIS A 192 -10.62 -15.62 -20.82
CA HIS A 192 -9.97 -16.47 -21.81
C HIS A 192 -9.31 -17.71 -21.20
N ASP A 193 -9.04 -17.71 -19.90
CA ASP A 193 -8.51 -18.88 -19.18
C ASP A 193 -9.62 -19.90 -18.84
N TRP A 194 -10.90 -19.49 -18.94
CA TRP A 194 -12.09 -20.34 -18.73
C TRP A 194 -12.65 -20.96 -20.03
N ALA A 195 -12.15 -20.54 -21.18
CA ALA A 195 -12.80 -20.77 -22.47
C ALA A 195 -12.43 -22.13 -23.10
N SER A 196 -11.68 -22.98 -22.41
CA SER A 196 -11.25 -24.29 -22.92
C SER A 196 -12.38 -25.31 -22.81
N GLU A 197 -12.29 -26.43 -23.55
CA GLU A 197 -13.26 -27.53 -23.40
C GLU A 197 -13.26 -28.11 -21.98
N ASP A 198 -12.12 -28.04 -21.29
CA ASP A 198 -11.90 -28.49 -19.92
C ASP A 198 -11.99 -27.33 -18.90
N GLU A 199 -12.70 -26.25 -19.26
CA GLU A 199 -12.85 -25.03 -18.45
C GLU A 199 -11.49 -24.42 -18.05
N VAL A 200 -11.12 -24.49 -16.77
CA VAL A 200 -9.87 -23.96 -16.19
C VAL A 200 -8.84 -25.03 -15.86
N GLU A 201 -9.10 -26.30 -16.17
CA GLU A 201 -8.18 -27.40 -15.81
C GLU A 201 -6.75 -27.18 -16.35
N PRO A 202 -6.54 -26.68 -17.58
CA PRO A 202 -5.19 -26.38 -18.06
C PRO A 202 -4.41 -25.39 -17.18
N TYR A 203 -5.11 -24.43 -16.57
CA TYR A 203 -4.51 -23.49 -15.64
C TYR A 203 -4.13 -24.19 -14.32
N LEU A 204 -5.04 -25.01 -13.78
CA LEU A 204 -4.84 -25.71 -12.50
C LEU A 204 -3.75 -26.78 -12.60
N ASP A 205 -3.59 -27.42 -13.75
CA ASP A 205 -2.53 -28.41 -13.98
C ASP A 205 -1.16 -27.76 -14.18
N TYR A 206 -1.14 -26.53 -14.70
CA TYR A 206 0.10 -25.85 -15.08
C TYR A 206 0.73 -25.05 -13.92
N PHE A 207 -0.09 -24.41 -13.08
CA PHE A 207 0.38 -23.68 -11.92
C PHE A 207 0.22 -24.50 -10.65
N ALA A 208 1.08 -24.24 -9.66
CA ALA A 208 0.86 -24.71 -8.29
C ALA A 208 0.73 -23.49 -7.38
N LEU A 209 -0.50 -23.17 -7.02
CA LEU A 209 -0.84 -21.97 -6.27
C LEU A 209 -1.39 -22.30 -4.88
N PRO A 210 -1.38 -21.34 -3.94
CA PRO A 210 -1.99 -21.54 -2.63
C PRO A 210 -3.52 -21.69 -2.71
N GLY A 211 -4.12 -22.13 -1.61
CA GLY A 211 -5.57 -22.15 -1.46
C GLY A 211 -6.26 -23.12 -2.43
N ASN A 212 -7.26 -22.62 -3.16
CA ASN A 212 -7.96 -23.38 -4.20
C ASN A 212 -7.50 -22.98 -5.61
N GLU A 213 -6.41 -22.22 -5.72
CA GLU A 213 -5.75 -21.78 -6.95
C GLU A 213 -6.55 -20.83 -7.84
N ARG A 214 -7.87 -20.71 -7.62
CA ARG A 214 -8.77 -19.74 -8.27
C ARG A 214 -8.88 -18.44 -7.48
N TYR A 215 -8.84 -18.56 -6.15
CA TYR A 215 -8.88 -17.49 -5.16
C TYR A 215 -7.89 -17.84 -4.06
N TYR A 216 -6.87 -17.02 -3.88
CA TYR A 216 -5.82 -17.34 -2.93
C TYR A 216 -5.19 -16.10 -2.31
N GLU A 217 -4.63 -16.33 -1.13
CA GLU A 217 -3.81 -15.38 -0.41
C GLU A 217 -2.40 -15.94 -0.30
N PHE A 218 -1.41 -15.07 -0.40
CA PHE A 218 -0.05 -15.41 0.01
C PHE A 218 0.65 -14.25 0.68
N VAL A 219 1.66 -14.58 1.49
CA VAL A 219 2.49 -13.62 2.21
C VAL A 219 3.91 -13.66 1.65
N ARG A 220 4.49 -12.49 1.38
CA ARG A 220 5.88 -12.31 0.97
C ARG A 220 6.54 -11.25 1.86
N GLY A 221 7.39 -11.69 2.79
CA GLY A 221 7.91 -10.80 3.83
C GLY A 221 6.76 -10.19 4.66
N PRO A 222 6.73 -8.87 4.90
CA PRO A 222 5.65 -8.21 5.64
C PRO A 222 4.37 -7.97 4.82
N ARG A 223 4.28 -8.39 3.56
CA ARG A 223 3.13 -8.08 2.67
C ARG A 223 2.22 -9.29 2.47
N ALA A 224 0.92 -9.10 2.68
CA ALA A 224 -0.13 -10.04 2.28
C ALA A 224 -0.74 -9.60 0.96
N PHE A 225 -0.94 -10.54 0.05
CA PHE A 225 -1.57 -10.30 -1.25
C PHE A 225 -2.81 -11.18 -1.39
N PHE A 226 -3.89 -10.59 -1.90
CA PHE A 226 -5.17 -11.26 -2.14
C PHE A 226 -5.45 -11.27 -3.64
N TYR A 227 -5.66 -12.44 -4.21
CA TYR A 227 -5.99 -12.64 -5.61
C TYR A 227 -7.36 -13.28 -5.75
N ALA A 228 -8.21 -12.65 -6.56
CA ALA A 228 -9.54 -13.13 -6.88
C ALA A 228 -9.80 -12.88 -8.37
N GLY A 229 -10.15 -13.94 -9.09
CA GLY A 229 -10.54 -13.92 -10.50
C GLY A 229 -12.04 -14.12 -10.68
#